data_AF-A0AAV5BRC5-F1
#
_entry.id   AF-A0AAV5BRC5-F1
#
_cell.length_a   1.000
_cell.length_b   1.000
_cell.length_c   1.000
_cell.angle_alpha   90.00
_cell.angle_beta   90.00
_cell.angle_gamma   90.00
#
_symmetry.space_group_name_H-M   'P 1'
#
loop_
_entity.id
_entity.type
_entity.pdbx_description
1 polymer ?
#
loop_
_entity_poly.entity_id
_entity_poly.type
_entity_poly.pdbx_seq_one_letter_code
_entity_poly.pdbx_strand_id
1 'polypeptide(L)'
;MSHAKSFARQHHHQPASQENGGSAAFVRDTSLRPVEEGIILSWEDLWVSAPGGQGGRRTILSGLSGVARPGEVLALMGPSGCGKSTLLDTLAGRLGSNMSQKGDILINGRRQKLAYGTSAYVTQDDVLMTTLTVP
;
A
#
# COMPACT_ATOMS: atom_id res chain seq x y z
N MET A 1 -61.50 3.33 10.85
CA MET A 1 -60.92 4.65 10.55
C MET A 1 -59.44 4.56 10.89
N SER A 2 -58.58 4.23 9.91
CA SER A 2 -57.77 5.16 9.09
C SER A 2 -56.30 5.08 9.57
N HIS A 3 -55.39 4.42 8.83
CA HIS A 3 -54.30 5.01 8.01
C HIS A 3 -53.32 5.90 8.84
N ALA A 4 -51.98 5.89 8.75
CA ALA A 4 -50.96 5.43 7.80
C ALA A 4 -49.56 5.48 8.49
N LYS A 5 -48.61 4.55 8.23
CA LYS A 5 -47.32 4.66 7.49
C LYS A 5 -46.46 5.94 7.66
N SER A 6 -45.14 5.77 7.93
CA SER A 6 -43.94 6.34 7.23
C SER A 6 -42.73 6.46 8.20
N PHE A 7 -41.56 5.82 8.06
CA PHE A 7 -40.42 5.92 7.11
C PHE A 7 -39.30 6.94 7.48
N ALA A 8 -38.11 6.38 7.76
CA ALA A 8 -36.72 6.82 7.47
C ALA A 8 -35.98 8.01 8.16
N ARG A 9 -34.70 7.67 8.47
CA ARG A 9 -33.40 8.37 8.27
C ARG A 9 -32.79 9.27 9.37
N GLN A 10 -31.65 8.75 9.88
CA GLN A 10 -30.31 9.35 10.08
C GLN A 10 -30.14 10.72 10.76
N HIS A 11 -29.29 10.78 11.80
CA HIS A 11 -28.14 11.70 11.99
C HIS A 11 -27.35 11.22 13.25
N HIS A 12 -26.15 10.66 13.10
CA HIS A 12 -24.84 11.29 13.29
C HIS A 12 -24.47 11.66 14.75
N HIS A 13 -23.68 10.82 15.41
CA HIS A 13 -22.67 11.27 16.40
C HIS A 13 -21.61 10.16 16.63
N GLN A 14 -20.38 10.41 16.17
CA GLN A 14 -19.12 9.89 16.71
C GLN A 14 -18.58 10.95 17.73
N PRO A 15 -17.47 10.78 18.48
CA PRO A 15 -16.53 9.65 18.49
C PRO A 15 -16.06 9.17 19.88
N ALA A 16 -15.36 8.04 19.91
CA ALA A 16 -14.40 7.73 20.95
C ALA A 16 -13.17 7.05 20.32
N SER A 17 -12.04 7.75 20.43
CA SER A 17 -10.72 7.34 19.96
C SER A 17 -10.11 6.30 20.90
N GLN A 18 -9.42 5.31 20.36
CA GLN A 18 -8.21 4.80 20.98
C GLN A 18 -7.23 4.34 19.90
N GLU A 19 -6.16 5.12 19.79
CA GLU A 19 -4.96 4.88 18.99
C GLU A 19 -4.16 3.72 19.58
N ASN A 20 -3.68 2.80 18.74
CA ASN A 20 -2.40 2.10 18.91
C ASN A 20 -2.06 1.29 17.65
N GLY A 21 -0.95 1.63 17.01
CA GLY A 21 -0.42 0.96 15.82
C GLY A 21 -0.32 1.93 14.64
N GLY A 22 0.91 2.26 14.23
CA GLY A 22 1.18 3.25 13.18
C GLY A 22 0.47 2.90 11.88
N SER A 23 -0.70 3.49 11.67
CA SER A 23 -1.54 3.24 10.50
C SER A 23 -0.98 4.04 9.32
N ALA A 24 -0.46 3.34 8.32
CA ALA A 24 -0.35 3.93 6.98
C ALA A 24 -1.78 4.25 6.50
N ALA A 25 -2.06 5.51 6.21
CA ALA A 25 -3.36 5.90 5.66
C ALA A 25 -3.29 5.78 4.13
N PHE A 26 -4.22 5.01 3.56
CA PHE A 26 -4.37 4.86 2.10
C PHE A 26 -5.43 5.84 1.60
N VAL A 27 -5.06 6.70 0.66
CA VAL A 27 -6.02 7.56 -0.06
C VAL A 27 -6.13 7.07 -1.50
N ARG A 28 -7.36 6.98 -2.00
CA ARG A 28 -7.70 6.53 -3.35
C ARG A 28 -8.32 7.66 -4.14
N ASP A 29 -7.85 7.87 -5.36
CA ASP A 29 -8.50 8.71 -6.36
C ASP A 29 -9.04 7.84 -7.49
N THR A 30 -10.35 7.93 -7.74
CA THR A 30 -11.09 7.18 -8.77
C THR A 30 -11.49 8.06 -9.96
N SER A 31 -10.95 9.27 -10.09
CA SER A 31 -11.26 10.19 -11.18
C SER A 31 -10.63 9.83 -12.52
N LEU A 32 -9.74 8.82 -12.56
CA LEU A 32 -9.14 8.32 -13.79
C LEU A 32 -10.09 7.37 -14.53
N ARG A 33 -9.97 7.32 -15.87
CA ARG A 33 -10.85 6.53 -16.74
C ARG A 33 -10.86 5.04 -16.33
N PRO A 34 -12.00 4.36 -16.33
CA PRO A 34 -12.05 2.92 -16.06
C PRO A 34 -11.20 2.17 -17.08
N VAL A 35 -10.22 1.40 -16.61
CA VAL A 35 -9.45 0.49 -17.44
C VAL A 35 -10.07 -0.90 -17.24
N GLU A 36 -10.83 -1.40 -18.23
CA GLU A 36 -11.50 -2.71 -18.13
C GLU A 36 -10.52 -3.90 -18.15
N GLU A 37 -9.30 -3.71 -18.66
CA GLU A 37 -8.21 -4.69 -18.64
C GLU A 37 -6.97 -4.09 -17.95
N GLY A 38 -6.83 -4.29 -16.65
CA GLY A 38 -5.65 -3.81 -15.93
C GLY A 38 -5.15 -4.74 -14.85
N ILE A 39 -3.97 -4.42 -14.33
CA ILE A 39 -3.32 -5.19 -13.28
C ILE A 39 -3.86 -4.77 -11.91
N ILE A 40 -4.46 -5.71 -11.19
CA ILE A 40 -4.77 -5.58 -9.76
C ILE A 40 -3.56 -6.06 -8.97
N LEU A 41 -2.99 -5.19 -8.15
CA LEU A 41 -1.93 -5.54 -7.20
C LEU A 41 -2.55 -5.60 -5.80
N SER A 42 -2.42 -6.73 -5.13
CA SER A 42 -2.94 -6.94 -3.77
C SER A 42 -1.87 -7.55 -2.88
N TRP A 43 -1.94 -7.27 -1.59
CA TRP A 43 -1.08 -7.85 -0.57
C TRP A 43 -1.89 -8.20 0.68
N GLU A 44 -1.51 -9.30 1.32
CA GLU A 44 -2.24 -9.88 2.45
C GLU A 44 -1.27 -10.26 3.56
N ASP A 45 -1.57 -9.80 4.77
CA ASP A 45 -0.81 -10.06 5.99
C ASP A 45 0.70 -9.88 5.79
N LEU A 46 1.09 -8.73 5.22
CA LEU A 46 2.47 -8.44 4.86
C LEU A 46 3.26 -7.98 6.09
N TRP A 47 4.27 -8.77 6.45
CA TRP A 47 5.23 -8.46 7.51
C TRP A 47 6.62 -8.27 6.94
N VAL A 48 7.32 -7.22 7.40
CA VAL A 48 8.71 -6.98 7.02
C VAL A 48 9.53 -6.67 8.26
N SER A 49 10.70 -7.31 8.37
CA SER A 49 11.63 -7.09 9.47
C SER A 49 13.06 -6.93 8.96
N ALA A 50 13.80 -5.98 9.54
CA ALA A 50 15.21 -5.74 9.26
C ALA A 50 16.10 -6.16 10.46
N PRO A 51 17.42 -6.31 10.27
CA PRO A 51 18.35 -6.50 11.38
C PRO A 51 18.29 -5.29 12.35
N GLY A 52 18.25 -5.56 13.65
CA GLY A 52 18.31 -4.57 14.73
C GLY A 52 19.64 -4.57 15.46
N GLY A 53 19.85 -3.60 16.35
CA GLY A 53 20.99 -3.58 17.27
C GLY A 53 20.86 -4.72 18.29
N GLN A 54 21.96 -5.42 18.59
CA GLN A 54 22.05 -6.61 19.46
C GLN A 54 21.57 -7.94 18.85
N GLY A 55 21.67 -8.12 17.52
CA GLY A 55 21.39 -9.41 16.86
C GLY A 55 19.90 -9.78 16.81
N GLY A 56 19.01 -8.92 17.30
CA GLY A 56 17.57 -9.04 17.14
C GLY A 56 17.10 -8.60 15.75
N ARG A 57 15.84 -8.89 15.42
CA ARG A 57 15.16 -8.32 14.25
C ARG A 57 14.22 -7.21 14.70
N ARG A 58 14.18 -6.11 13.96
CA ARG A 58 13.23 -5.02 14.13
C ARG A 58 12.12 -5.14 13.09
N THR A 59 10.88 -5.23 13.55
CA THR A 59 9.70 -5.17 12.67
C THR A 59 9.57 -3.75 12.10
N ILE A 60 9.45 -3.66 10.77
CA ILE A 60 9.20 -2.40 10.04
C ILE A 60 7.73 -2.33 9.63
N LEU A 61 7.20 -3.40 9.04
CA LEU A 61 5.79 -3.53 8.65
C LEU A 61 5.15 -4.67 9.43
N SER A 62 3.94 -4.44 9.93
CA SER A 62 3.22 -5.38 10.80
C SER A 62 1.83 -5.68 10.23
N GLY A 63 1.69 -6.83 9.54
CA GLY A 63 0.41 -7.37 9.09
C GLY A 63 -0.38 -6.43 8.19
N LEU A 64 0.27 -5.80 7.20
CA LEU A 64 -0.41 -4.88 6.29
C LEU A 64 -1.13 -5.66 5.18
N SER A 65 -2.38 -5.27 4.91
CA SER A 65 -3.16 -5.80 3.78
C SER A 65 -3.74 -4.65 2.97
N GLY A 66 -3.88 -4.85 1.66
CA GLY A 66 -4.43 -3.83 0.78
C GLY A 66 -4.47 -4.22 -0.69
N VAL A 67 -5.04 -3.33 -1.49
CA VAL A 67 -5.20 -3.53 -2.93
C VAL A 67 -5.11 -2.20 -3.67
N ALA A 68 -4.35 -2.20 -4.76
CA ALA A 68 -4.28 -1.18 -5.80
C ALA A 68 -4.99 -1.72 -7.05
N ARG A 69 -6.00 -0.98 -7.51
CA ARG A 69 -6.81 -1.36 -8.67
C ARG A 69 -6.39 -0.61 -9.93
N PRO A 70 -6.65 -1.17 -11.11
CA PRO A 70 -6.52 -0.47 -12.38
C PRO A 70 -7.30 0.84 -12.38
N GLY A 71 -6.69 1.88 -12.95
CA GLY A 71 -7.33 3.19 -13.06
C GLY A 71 -7.48 3.93 -11.72
N GLU A 72 -6.80 3.51 -10.66
CA GLU A 72 -6.77 4.25 -9.39
C GLU A 72 -5.37 4.76 -9.08
N VAL A 73 -5.29 5.95 -8.49
CA VAL A 73 -4.07 6.40 -7.82
C VAL A 73 -4.18 6.03 -6.34
N LEU A 74 -3.25 5.21 -5.87
CA LEU A 74 -3.12 4.87 -4.46
C LEU A 74 -1.99 5.69 -3.82
N ALA A 75 -2.34 6.60 -2.91
CA ALA A 75 -1.38 7.36 -2.14
C ALA A 75 -1.10 6.69 -0.78
N LEU A 76 0.18 6.47 -0.49
CA LEU A 76 0.67 6.03 0.82
C LEU A 76 1.11 7.22 1.66
N MET A 77 0.42 7.47 2.77
CA MET A 77 0.71 8.58 3.67
C MET A 77 1.05 8.11 5.08
N GLY A 78 1.91 8.88 5.75
CA GLY A 78 2.34 8.63 7.13
C GLY A 78 3.62 9.39 7.49
N PRO A 79 3.97 9.46 8.78
CA PRO A 79 5.15 10.17 9.25
C PRO A 79 6.46 9.58 8.70
N SER A 80 7.54 10.36 8.73
CA SER A 80 8.86 9.85 8.33
C SER A 80 9.26 8.63 9.17
N GLY A 81 9.82 7.59 8.54
CA GLY A 81 10.24 6.37 9.23
C GLY A 81 9.14 5.33 9.53
N CYS A 82 7.88 5.55 9.14
CA CYS A 82 6.81 4.56 9.36
C CYS A 82 6.82 3.35 8.40
N GLY A 83 7.81 3.26 7.49
CA GLY A 83 7.95 2.13 6.57
C GLY A 83 7.29 2.28 5.20
N LYS A 84 6.88 3.49 4.77
CA LYS A 84 6.31 3.72 3.42
C LYS A 84 7.22 3.21 2.30
N SER A 85 8.48 3.67 2.29
CA SER A 85 9.47 3.24 1.30
C SER A 85 9.70 1.73 1.39
N THR A 86 9.70 1.17 2.61
CA THR A 86 9.79 -0.30 2.81
C THR A 86 8.61 -1.04 2.20
N LEU A 87 7.38 -0.54 2.33
CA LEU A 87 6.22 -1.17 1.67
C LEU A 87 6.38 -1.11 0.15
N LEU A 88 6.75 0.04 -0.39
CA LEU A 88 6.96 0.23 -1.82
C LEU A 88 8.07 -0.68 -2.37
N ASP A 89 9.21 -0.79 -1.66
CA ASP A 89 10.30 -1.71 -2.00
C ASP A 89 9.86 -3.17 -1.93
N THR A 90 9.03 -3.53 -0.94
CA THR A 90 8.51 -4.90 -0.78
C THR A 90 7.59 -5.26 -1.95
N LEU A 91 6.66 -4.35 -2.29
CA LEU A 91 5.76 -4.51 -3.44
C LEU A 91 6.54 -4.57 -4.75
N ALA A 92 7.57 -3.74 -4.91
CA ALA A 92 8.46 -3.72 -6.07
C ALA A 92 9.38 -4.96 -6.17
N GLY A 93 9.42 -5.83 -5.16
CA GLY A 93 10.33 -6.98 -5.10
C GLY A 93 11.80 -6.58 -4.94
N ARG A 94 12.08 -5.40 -4.38
CA ARG A 94 13.40 -4.80 -4.21
C ARG A 94 13.94 -4.90 -2.77
N LEU A 95 13.33 -5.74 -1.95
CA LEU A 95 13.73 -5.88 -0.55
C LEU A 95 15.18 -6.39 -0.45
N GLY A 96 15.99 -5.74 0.40
CA GLY A 96 17.39 -6.12 0.61
C GLY A 96 17.53 -7.55 1.15
N SER A 97 18.62 -8.24 0.80
CA SER A 97 18.86 -9.64 1.19
C SER A 97 18.94 -9.90 2.69
N ASN A 98 19.23 -8.86 3.48
CA ASN A 98 19.27 -8.90 4.95
C ASN A 98 17.89 -8.74 5.61
N MET A 99 16.86 -8.38 4.84
CA MET A 99 15.49 -8.24 5.32
C MET A 99 14.72 -9.57 5.20
N SER A 100 13.66 -9.69 5.98
CA SER A 100 12.76 -10.85 5.96
C SER A 100 11.35 -10.35 5.69
N GLN A 101 10.70 -11.01 4.75
CA GLN A 101 9.32 -10.78 4.35
C GLN A 101 8.47 -12.01 4.71
N LYS A 102 7.26 -11.78 5.22
CA LYS A 102 6.18 -12.78 5.32
C LYS A 102 4.89 -12.19 4.76
N GLY A 103 3.94 -13.05 4.40
CA GLY A 103 2.70 -12.65 3.74
C GLY A 103 2.77 -12.77 2.23
N ASP A 104 1.68 -12.37 1.58
CA ASP A 104 1.44 -12.65 0.18
C ASP A 104 1.32 -11.38 -0.64
N ILE A 105 1.91 -11.38 -1.83
CA ILE A 105 1.76 -10.33 -2.84
C ILE A 105 1.22 -11.02 -4.08
N LEU A 106 0.07 -10.55 -4.55
CA LEU A 106 -0.67 -11.14 -5.65
C LEU A 106 -0.92 -10.13 -6.76
N ILE A 107 -0.69 -10.58 -7.98
CA ILE A 107 -1.00 -9.86 -9.22
C ILE A 107 -2.18 -10.59 -9.85
N ASN A 108 -3.31 -9.91 -10.00
CA ASN A 108 -4.57 -10.50 -10.49
C ASN A 108 -4.96 -11.79 -9.73
N GLY A 109 -4.75 -11.81 -8.41
CA GLY A 109 -5.05 -12.95 -7.53
C GLY A 109 -4.05 -14.11 -7.61
N ARG A 110 -2.94 -13.97 -8.34
CA ARG A 110 -1.88 -14.99 -8.43
C ARG A 110 -0.60 -14.51 -7.79
N ARG A 111 0.07 -15.39 -7.03
CA ARG A 111 1.41 -15.10 -6.49
C ARG A 111 2.41 -15.06 -7.64
N GLN A 112 2.75 -13.86 -8.07
CA GLN A 112 3.68 -13.63 -9.18
C GLN A 112 4.62 -12.48 -8.80
N LYS A 113 5.91 -12.62 -9.13
CA LYS A 113 6.84 -11.49 -9.05
C LYS A 113 6.43 -10.45 -10.08
N LEU A 114 6.52 -9.16 -9.73
CA LEU A 114 6.35 -8.10 -10.72
C LEU A 114 7.31 -8.35 -11.88
N ALA A 115 6.75 -8.53 -13.08
CA ALA A 115 7.53 -8.83 -14.27
C ALA A 115 8.17 -7.55 -14.81
N TYR A 116 9.37 -7.71 -15.38
CA TYR A 116 10.03 -6.61 -16.09
C TYR A 116 9.13 -6.15 -17.26
N GLY A 117 8.82 -4.85 -17.33
CA GLY A 117 7.96 -4.26 -18.37
C GLY A 117 6.49 -4.04 -17.99
N THR A 118 5.99 -4.60 -16.88
CA THR A 118 4.62 -4.35 -16.39
C THR A 118 4.55 -3.38 -15.21
N SER A 119 5.70 -2.97 -14.67
CA SER A 119 5.81 -2.05 -13.54
C SER A 119 7.04 -1.17 -13.69
N ALA A 120 6.90 0.11 -13.33
CA ALA A 120 8.01 1.03 -13.17
C ALA A 120 8.14 1.41 -11.69
N TYR A 121 9.37 1.57 -11.21
CA TYR A 121 9.67 1.98 -9.85
C TYR A 121 10.63 3.17 -9.90
N VAL A 122 10.26 4.27 -9.25
CA VAL A 122 11.10 5.45 -9.09
C VAL A 122 11.52 5.52 -7.62
N THR A 123 12.82 5.56 -7.37
CA THR A 123 13.39 5.63 -6.03
C THR A 123 13.20 7.01 -5.42
N GLN A 124 13.28 7.08 -4.09
CA GLN A 124 13.23 8.35 -3.37
C GLN A 124 14.43 9.25 -3.70
N ASP A 125 15.61 8.66 -3.94
CA ASP A 125 16.80 9.37 -4.42
C ASP A 125 16.90 9.26 -5.94
N ASP A 126 17.18 10.39 -6.60
CA ASP A 126 17.37 10.44 -8.06
C ASP A 126 18.70 9.81 -8.45
N VAL A 127 18.64 8.64 -9.08
CA VAL A 127 19.81 8.00 -9.70
C VAL A 127 19.85 8.41 -11.17
N LEU A 128 20.24 9.66 -11.43
CA LEU A 128 20.44 10.16 -12.79
C LEU A 128 21.92 10.06 -13.19
N MET A 129 22.22 9.61 -14.42
CA MET A 129 23.56 9.75 -14.99
C MET A 129 23.78 11.20 -15.40
N THR A 130 24.72 11.89 -14.75
CA THR A 130 25.01 13.32 -14.94
C THR A 130 25.54 13.70 -16.33
N THR A 131 25.83 12.73 -17.19
CA THR A 131 26.40 12.94 -18.54
C THR A 131 25.38 12.79 -19.67
N LEU A 132 24.12 12.47 -19.37
CA LEU A 132 23.05 12.40 -20.36
C LEU A 132 22.17 13.66 -20.27
N THR A 133 21.93 14.30 -21.42
CA THR A 133 20.99 15.42 -21.54
C THR A 133 19.57 14.90 -21.68
N VAL A 134 18.61 15.60 -21.08
CA VAL A 134 17.18 15.38 -21.29
C VAL A 134 16.82 15.93 -22.69
N PRO A 135 16.42 15.07 -23.65
CA PRO A 135 16.02 15.52 -24.99
C PRO A 135 14.64 16.19 -25.01
#